data_AF-A0A522APD1-F1
#
_entry.id   AF-A0A522APD1-F1
#
_cell.length_a   1.000
_cell.length_b   1.000
_cell.length_c   1.000
_cell.angle_alpha   90.00
_cell.angle_beta   90.00
_cell.angle_gamma   90.00
#
_symmetry.space_group_name_H-M   'P 1'
#
loop_
_entity.id
_entity.type
_entity.pdbx_description
1 polymer ?
#
loop_
_entity_poly.entity_id
_entity_poly.type
_entity_poly.pdbx_seq_one_letter_code
_entity_poly.pdbx_strand_id
1 'polypeptide(L)'
;MRASDEPPVCTDDPNSNVIDLFTRLPFSHPFNRRFIRLAPELDGMQMLYSNESHPERLFSIKVLCWALRADGDIVGLVPWLNSLTPCPDIQDPLNGRWEGYHDPGIDEVFYDAPLHKAMELETAAEYYDYECESDSDPIQEIPDTIGTHAVFSGDGFKTLNLREVVSWRLLFDGTVQGMIVNPEKVRETPVLPGDDSLFAADTHGEFRYYFQHHIANKIKACDPEALQAIALLADS
;
A
#
# COMPACT_ATOMS: atom_id res chain seq x y z
N MET A 1 14.20 10.37 -48.23
CA MET A 1 13.23 9.28 -48.46
C MET A 1 14.04 7.98 -48.33
N ARG A 2 13.94 7.16 -47.29
CA ARG A 2 12.83 6.83 -46.39
C ARG A 2 13.33 6.70 -44.95
N ALA A 3 12.55 7.20 -44.00
CA ALA A 3 12.64 6.82 -42.60
C ALA A 3 12.12 5.38 -42.48
N SER A 4 12.83 4.57 -41.71
CA SER A 4 12.41 3.25 -41.25
C SER A 4 11.42 3.44 -40.10
N ASP A 5 10.13 3.36 -40.41
CA ASP A 5 9.05 3.13 -39.44
C ASP A 5 9.15 1.67 -38.99
N GLU A 6 9.67 1.43 -37.79
CA GLU A 6 9.31 0.22 -37.04
C GLU A 6 7.88 0.39 -36.51
N PRO A 7 6.99 -0.60 -36.67
CA PRO A 7 5.64 -0.50 -36.15
C PRO A 7 5.68 -0.50 -34.62
N PRO A 8 4.72 0.19 -33.95
CA PRO A 8 4.61 0.10 -32.50
C PRO A 8 4.34 -1.35 -32.12
N VAL A 9 5.10 -1.84 -31.13
CA VAL A 9 4.86 -3.13 -30.49
C VAL A 9 3.48 -3.06 -29.83
N CYS A 10 2.47 -3.67 -30.45
CA CYS A 10 1.19 -3.92 -29.80
C CYS A 10 1.45 -4.93 -28.69
N THR A 11 1.55 -4.46 -27.46
CA THR A 11 1.28 -5.29 -26.29
C THR A 11 -0.23 -5.52 -26.27
N ASP A 12 -0.69 -6.50 -27.04
CA ASP A 12 -2.09 -6.94 -27.02
C ASP A 12 -2.37 -7.56 -25.65
N ASP A 13 -2.83 -6.73 -24.72
CA ASP A 13 -3.44 -7.20 -23.48
C ASP A 13 -4.70 -8.01 -23.88
N PRO A 14 -4.75 -9.33 -23.61
CA PRO A 14 -5.76 -10.24 -24.13
C PRO A 14 -7.21 -9.88 -23.74
N ASN A 15 -7.39 -8.96 -22.79
CA ASN A 15 -8.69 -8.47 -22.33
C ASN A 15 -9.06 -7.04 -22.79
N SER A 16 -8.26 -6.41 -23.66
CA SER A 16 -8.53 -5.06 -24.17
C SER A 16 -9.83 -4.93 -24.99
N ASN A 17 -10.35 -6.05 -25.50
CA ASN A 17 -11.62 -6.12 -26.25
C ASN A 17 -12.84 -6.47 -25.39
N VAL A 18 -12.65 -6.82 -24.11
CA VAL A 18 -13.73 -7.06 -23.16
C VAL A 18 -14.12 -5.71 -22.59
N ILE A 19 -15.39 -5.34 -22.66
CA ILE A 19 -15.90 -4.08 -22.12
C ILE A 19 -16.73 -4.40 -20.89
N ASP A 20 -16.44 -3.73 -19.78
CA ASP A 20 -17.28 -3.79 -18.59
C ASP A 20 -18.63 -3.12 -18.90
N LEU A 21 -19.72 -3.84 -18.65
CA LEU A 21 -21.07 -3.42 -19.04
C LEU A 21 -21.55 -2.17 -18.26
N PHE A 22 -21.04 -1.97 -17.05
CA PHE A 22 -21.45 -0.89 -16.14
C PHE A 22 -20.60 0.35 -16.33
N THR A 23 -19.28 0.20 -16.47
CA THR A 23 -18.37 1.34 -16.67
C THR A 23 -18.26 1.75 -18.13
N ARG A 24 -18.59 0.85 -19.07
CA ARG A 24 -18.36 0.98 -20.53
C ARG A 24 -16.90 1.19 -20.90
N LEU A 25 -15.99 0.94 -19.98
CA LEU A 25 -14.56 1.00 -20.22
C LEU A 25 -14.05 -0.42 -20.56
N PRO A 26 -12.92 -0.53 -21.26
CA PRO A 26 -12.24 -1.82 -21.40
C PRO A 26 -12.06 -2.48 -20.03
N PHE A 27 -12.18 -3.79 -19.93
CA PHE A 27 -11.95 -4.54 -18.69
C PHE A 27 -10.52 -4.30 -18.17
N SER A 28 -9.55 -4.14 -19.08
CA SER A 28 -8.18 -3.76 -18.78
C SER A 28 -8.00 -2.30 -18.32
N HIS A 29 -9.07 -1.51 -18.23
CA HIS A 29 -8.97 -0.12 -17.80
C HIS A 29 -8.49 -0.06 -16.34
N PRO A 30 -7.49 0.77 -15.99
CA PRO A 30 -6.93 0.86 -14.64
C PRO A 30 -7.98 1.10 -13.53
N PHE A 31 -9.04 1.83 -13.86
CA PHE A 31 -10.17 2.11 -12.97
C PHE A 31 -10.94 0.86 -12.51
N ASN A 32 -10.84 -0.26 -13.25
CA ASN A 32 -11.40 -1.55 -12.84
C ASN A 32 -10.51 -2.26 -11.81
N ARG A 33 -9.22 -1.88 -11.68
CA ARG A 33 -8.31 -2.43 -10.66
C ARG A 33 -8.18 -1.54 -9.43
N ARG A 34 -8.95 -0.46 -9.36
CA ARG A 34 -8.92 0.49 -8.25
C ARG A 34 -9.48 -0.15 -6.98
N PHE A 35 -8.93 0.20 -5.83
CA PHE A 35 -9.50 -0.22 -4.56
C PHE A 35 -10.81 0.52 -4.30
N ILE A 36 -11.83 -0.20 -3.88
CA ILE A 36 -13.16 0.36 -3.58
C ILE A 36 -13.52 0.19 -2.10
N ARG A 37 -12.85 -0.75 -1.40
CA ARG A 37 -13.10 -1.00 0.01
C ARG A 37 -11.87 -1.58 0.70
N LEU A 38 -11.64 -1.17 1.94
CA LEU A 38 -10.62 -1.70 2.83
C LEU A 38 -11.25 -2.35 4.07
N ALA A 39 -10.63 -3.41 4.57
CA ALA A 39 -10.93 -4.06 5.84
C ALA A 39 -9.64 -4.20 6.64
N PRO A 40 -9.51 -3.57 7.82
CA PRO A 40 -8.30 -3.68 8.65
C PRO A 40 -7.97 -5.13 8.97
N GLU A 41 -6.67 -5.44 8.99
CA GLU A 41 -6.20 -6.75 9.46
C GLU A 41 -5.88 -6.67 10.95
N LEU A 42 -6.52 -7.55 11.72
CA LEU A 42 -6.57 -7.50 13.19
C LEU A 42 -6.07 -8.78 13.85
N ASP A 43 -5.98 -9.88 13.10
CA ASP A 43 -5.58 -11.19 13.62
C ASP A 43 -4.07 -11.45 13.43
N GLY A 44 -3.38 -10.52 12.76
CA GLY A 44 -1.92 -10.50 12.67
C GLY A 44 -1.38 -11.34 11.51
N MET A 45 -2.19 -11.57 10.48
CA MET A 45 -1.77 -12.19 9.24
C MET A 45 -0.60 -11.44 8.60
N GLN A 46 0.27 -12.19 7.94
CA GLN A 46 1.54 -11.69 7.42
C GLN A 46 1.66 -12.04 5.94
N MET A 47 2.35 -11.19 5.20
CA MET A 47 2.85 -11.52 3.88
C MET A 47 4.24 -12.16 4.04
N LEU A 48 4.46 -13.26 3.33
CA LEU A 48 5.78 -13.88 3.16
C LEU A 48 6.42 -13.35 1.88
N TYR A 49 7.70 -13.02 1.96
CA TYR A 49 8.50 -12.61 0.81
C TYR A 49 9.93 -13.13 0.88
N SER A 50 10.51 -13.40 -0.29
CA SER A 50 11.91 -13.79 -0.48
C SER A 50 12.74 -12.58 -0.92
N ASN A 51 14.06 -12.59 -0.67
CA ASN A 51 14.98 -11.54 -1.13
C ASN A 51 16.19 -12.22 -1.83
N GLU A 52 16.65 -11.69 -2.95
CA GLU A 52 17.82 -12.18 -3.70
C GLU A 52 19.10 -12.26 -2.85
N SER A 53 19.23 -11.39 -1.84
CA SER A 53 20.38 -11.40 -0.93
C SER A 53 20.41 -12.64 -0.01
N HIS A 54 19.24 -13.23 0.26
CA HIS A 54 19.08 -14.38 1.15
C HIS A 54 18.03 -15.35 0.56
N PRO A 55 18.33 -16.04 -0.56
CA PRO A 55 17.35 -16.83 -1.30
C PRO A 55 16.79 -18.02 -0.51
N GLU A 56 17.52 -18.50 0.50
CA GLU A 56 17.13 -19.62 1.36
C GLU A 56 16.26 -19.19 2.56
N ARG A 57 15.94 -17.89 2.69
CA ARG A 57 15.22 -17.34 3.85
C ARG A 57 13.99 -16.55 3.40
N LEU A 58 12.86 -16.90 4.01
CA LEU A 58 11.65 -16.09 3.94
C LEU A 58 11.64 -15.04 5.04
N PHE A 59 11.15 -13.87 4.68
CA PHE A 59 10.87 -12.78 5.59
C PHE A 59 9.36 -12.59 5.66
N SER A 60 8.87 -12.08 6.78
CA SER A 60 7.47 -11.77 6.96
C SER A 60 7.26 -10.31 7.30
N ILE A 61 6.15 -9.77 6.81
CA ILE A 61 5.71 -8.41 7.09
C ILE A 61 4.21 -8.46 7.40
N LYS A 62 3.76 -7.77 8.45
CA LYS A 62 2.33 -7.76 8.80
C LYS A 62 1.50 -7.14 7.69
N VAL A 63 0.41 -7.81 7.31
CA VAL A 63 -0.64 -7.23 6.47
C VAL A 63 -1.31 -6.12 7.27
N LEU A 64 -1.47 -4.94 6.67
CA LEU A 64 -2.15 -3.81 7.29
C LEU A 64 -3.67 -3.97 7.18
N CYS A 65 -4.13 -4.27 5.97
CA CYS A 65 -5.53 -4.41 5.63
C CYS A 65 -5.71 -5.27 4.38
N TRP A 66 -6.93 -5.71 4.16
CA TRP A 66 -7.39 -6.35 2.93
C TRP A 66 -8.16 -5.34 2.10
N ALA A 67 -8.00 -5.39 0.78
CA ALA A 67 -8.62 -4.46 -0.15
C ALA A 67 -9.40 -5.21 -1.22
N LEU A 68 -10.63 -4.77 -1.45
CA LEU A 68 -11.45 -5.16 -2.59
C LEU A 68 -11.18 -4.21 -3.75
N ARG A 69 -10.83 -4.77 -4.90
CA ARG A 69 -10.72 -4.06 -6.16
C ARG A 69 -12.07 -4.05 -6.89
N ALA A 70 -12.25 -3.10 -7.81
CA ALA A 70 -13.49 -2.98 -8.60
C ALA A 70 -13.74 -4.17 -9.55
N ASP A 71 -12.72 -4.97 -9.86
CA ASP A 71 -12.80 -6.22 -10.63
C ASP A 71 -13.18 -7.45 -9.78
N GLY A 72 -13.39 -7.25 -8.47
CA GLY A 72 -13.74 -8.30 -7.52
C GLY A 72 -12.55 -9.01 -6.89
N ASP A 73 -11.32 -8.68 -7.28
CA ASP A 73 -10.12 -9.25 -6.67
C ASP A 73 -9.92 -8.71 -5.24
N ILE A 74 -9.44 -9.57 -4.35
CA ILE A 74 -9.23 -9.24 -2.94
C ILE A 74 -7.79 -9.54 -2.56
N VAL A 75 -7.07 -8.50 -2.15
CA VAL A 75 -5.64 -8.57 -1.89
C VAL A 75 -5.30 -7.97 -0.53
N GLY A 76 -4.35 -8.61 0.16
CA GLY A 76 -3.69 -8.02 1.32
C GLY A 76 -2.78 -6.87 0.91
N LEU A 77 -2.77 -5.80 1.69
CA LEU A 77 -1.98 -4.60 1.49
C LEU A 77 -0.92 -4.45 2.58
N VAL A 78 0.30 -4.08 2.18
CA VAL A 78 1.43 -3.82 3.08
C VAL A 78 2.11 -2.50 2.73
N PRO A 79 2.60 -1.72 3.72
CA PRO A 79 3.43 -0.57 3.41
C PRO A 79 4.74 -1.05 2.77
N TRP A 80 4.94 -0.71 1.51
CA TRP A 80 6.11 -1.12 0.73
C TRP A 80 6.69 0.08 0.00
N LEU A 81 7.95 0.41 0.31
CA LEU A 81 8.61 1.62 -0.20
C LEU A 81 7.75 2.86 0.07
N ASN A 82 7.27 3.55 -0.96
CA ASN A 82 6.59 4.83 -0.87
C ASN A 82 5.06 4.73 -0.95
N SER A 83 4.49 3.52 -1.01
CA SER A 83 3.06 3.30 -1.15
C SER A 83 2.54 2.14 -0.30
N LEU A 84 1.22 2.07 -0.19
CA LEU A 84 0.56 0.86 0.28
C LEU A 84 0.35 -0.06 -0.92
N THR A 85 1.03 -1.20 -0.92
CA THR A 85 1.18 -2.04 -2.11
C THR A 85 0.49 -3.39 -1.92
N PRO A 86 -0.26 -3.89 -2.92
CA PRO A 86 -0.78 -5.24 -2.93
C PRO A 86 0.33 -6.27 -2.84
N CYS A 87 0.16 -7.26 -1.95
CA CYS A 87 1.17 -8.27 -1.75
C CYS A 87 1.55 -9.01 -3.05
N PRO A 88 0.61 -9.45 -3.91
CA PRO A 88 0.96 -10.15 -5.16
C PRO A 88 1.72 -9.28 -6.18
N ASP A 89 1.60 -7.96 -6.07
CA ASP A 89 2.23 -7.00 -6.98
C ASP A 89 3.70 -6.71 -6.57
N ILE A 90 4.17 -7.22 -5.43
CA ILE A 90 5.55 -7.04 -4.94
C ILE A 90 6.49 -7.98 -5.69
N GLN A 91 7.14 -7.42 -6.71
CA GLN A 91 8.18 -8.05 -7.53
C GLN A 91 9.25 -7.00 -7.87
N ASP A 92 10.10 -6.65 -6.90
CA ASP A 92 11.21 -5.73 -7.15
C ASP A 92 12.53 -6.52 -7.27
N PRO A 93 13.29 -6.37 -8.38
CA PRO A 93 14.61 -6.98 -8.55
C PRO A 93 15.60 -6.73 -7.42
N LEU A 94 15.45 -5.63 -6.67
CA LEU A 94 16.36 -5.27 -5.57
C LEU A 94 15.82 -5.71 -4.20
N ASN A 95 14.52 -5.94 -4.05
CA ASN A 95 13.88 -6.10 -2.75
C ASN A 95 12.52 -6.82 -2.84
N GLY A 96 12.48 -8.12 -2.59
CA GLY A 96 11.23 -8.78 -2.24
C GLY A 96 10.45 -9.36 -3.41
N ARG A 97 10.26 -10.68 -3.39
CA ARG A 97 9.26 -11.37 -4.18
C ARG A 97 8.21 -11.97 -3.26
N TRP A 98 6.95 -11.73 -3.55
CA TRP A 98 5.84 -12.34 -2.82
C TRP A 98 5.85 -13.87 -2.93
N GLU A 99 5.67 -14.55 -1.80
CA GLU A 99 5.64 -16.01 -1.70
C GLU A 99 4.34 -16.55 -1.06
N GLY A 100 3.44 -15.67 -0.62
CA GLY A 100 2.16 -16.06 -0.02
C GLY A 100 1.79 -15.23 1.21
N TYR A 101 0.66 -15.58 1.80
CA TYR A 101 0.22 -15.10 3.11
C TYR A 101 0.45 -16.20 4.16
N HIS A 102 0.67 -15.80 5.41
CA HIS A 102 0.88 -16.68 6.55
C HIS A 102 -0.01 -16.25 7.71
N ASP A 103 -0.75 -17.19 8.27
CA ASP A 103 -1.47 -17.02 9.52
C ASP A 103 -0.66 -17.66 10.66
N PRO A 104 -0.05 -16.87 11.56
CA PRO A 104 0.74 -17.39 12.66
C PRO A 104 -0.10 -18.09 13.74
N GLY A 105 -1.41 -17.89 13.78
CA GLY A 105 -2.32 -18.52 14.74
C GLY A 105 -2.56 -19.99 14.46
N ILE A 106 -2.57 -20.37 13.17
CA ILE A 106 -2.77 -21.76 12.72
C ILE A 106 -1.55 -22.35 12.00
N ASP A 107 -0.52 -21.54 11.76
CA ASP A 107 0.72 -21.89 11.06
C ASP A 107 0.48 -22.41 9.63
N GLU A 108 -0.44 -21.74 8.91
CA GLU A 108 -0.77 -22.10 7.53
C GLU A 108 -0.36 -21.00 6.54
N VAL A 109 0.05 -21.45 5.35
CA VAL A 109 0.36 -20.58 4.21
C VAL A 109 -0.73 -20.71 3.17
N PHE A 110 -1.20 -19.57 2.68
CA PHE A 110 -2.29 -19.47 1.70
C PHE A 110 -2.00 -18.36 0.69
N TYR A 111 -2.73 -18.34 -0.42
CA TYR A 111 -2.44 -17.46 -1.56
C TYR A 111 -3.60 -16.53 -1.92
N ASP A 112 -4.80 -16.83 -1.43
CA ASP A 112 -6.02 -16.07 -1.65
C ASP A 112 -6.50 -15.43 -0.34
N ALA A 113 -7.28 -14.36 -0.43
CA ALA A 113 -7.84 -13.74 0.76
C ALA A 113 -8.70 -14.73 1.58
N PRO A 114 -8.60 -14.73 2.92
CA PRO A 114 -9.43 -15.57 3.77
C PRO A 114 -10.92 -15.30 3.55
N LEU A 115 -11.75 -16.37 3.56
CA LEU A 115 -13.18 -16.26 3.26
C LEU A 115 -13.92 -15.21 4.10
N HIS A 116 -13.58 -15.10 5.39
CA HIS A 116 -14.23 -14.13 6.28
C HIS A 116 -13.91 -12.68 5.88
N LYS A 117 -12.69 -12.41 5.35
CA LYS A 117 -12.31 -11.09 4.82
C LYS A 117 -12.99 -10.80 3.49
N ALA A 118 -13.13 -11.81 2.64
CA ALA A 118 -13.89 -11.68 1.40
C ALA A 118 -15.34 -11.27 1.69
N MET A 119 -16.02 -12.00 2.58
CA MET A 119 -17.38 -11.69 2.98
C MET A 119 -17.52 -10.30 3.62
N GLU A 120 -16.60 -9.91 4.52
CA GLU A 120 -16.58 -8.58 5.14
C GLU A 120 -16.52 -7.47 4.08
N LEU A 121 -15.59 -7.59 3.13
CA LEU A 121 -15.38 -6.59 2.09
C LEU A 121 -16.53 -6.49 1.10
N GLU A 122 -17.01 -7.62 0.59
CA GLU A 122 -18.11 -7.68 -0.39
C GLU A 122 -19.40 -7.10 0.22
N THR A 123 -19.78 -7.56 1.41
CA THR A 123 -20.99 -7.09 2.08
C THR A 123 -20.90 -5.61 2.48
N ALA A 124 -19.70 -5.13 2.86
CA ALA A 124 -19.49 -3.71 3.11
C ALA A 124 -19.58 -2.88 1.82
N ALA A 125 -19.00 -3.34 0.71
CA ALA A 125 -19.08 -2.64 -0.57
C ALA A 125 -20.53 -2.56 -1.10
N GLU A 126 -21.34 -3.59 -0.89
CA GLU A 126 -22.77 -3.56 -1.24
C GLU A 126 -23.59 -2.62 -0.34
N TYR A 127 -23.23 -2.50 0.94
CA TYR A 127 -23.97 -1.70 1.91
C TYR A 127 -23.67 -0.21 1.80
N TYR A 128 -22.39 0.15 1.63
CA TYR A 128 -21.94 1.54 1.58
C TYR A 128 -21.89 2.02 0.13
N ASP A 129 -22.98 2.64 -0.33
CA ASP A 129 -23.02 3.36 -1.60
C ASP A 129 -22.48 4.78 -1.42
N TYR A 130 -21.62 5.22 -2.33
CA TYR A 130 -20.90 6.49 -2.24
C TYR A 130 -21.22 7.39 -3.43
N GLU A 131 -21.81 8.55 -3.16
CA GLU A 131 -21.92 9.64 -4.12
C GLU A 131 -20.69 10.55 -3.96
N CYS A 132 -19.75 10.50 -4.92
CA CYS A 132 -18.56 11.35 -4.95
C CYS A 132 -18.69 12.41 -6.04
N GLU A 133 -18.21 13.63 -5.75
CA GLU A 133 -18.19 14.74 -6.72
C GLU A 133 -16.86 14.78 -7.48
N SER A 134 -15.78 14.31 -6.85
CA SER A 134 -14.42 14.27 -7.38
C SER A 134 -13.75 12.91 -7.16
N ASP A 135 -12.83 12.56 -8.05
CA ASP A 135 -11.97 11.38 -7.94
C ASP A 135 -11.07 11.38 -6.68
N SER A 136 -10.78 12.57 -6.16
CA SER A 136 -9.98 12.77 -4.95
C SER A 136 -10.79 12.72 -3.64
N ASP A 137 -12.10 12.45 -3.71
CA ASP A 137 -12.93 12.46 -2.52
C ASP A 137 -12.61 11.26 -1.62
N PRO A 138 -12.45 11.45 -0.30
CA PRO A 138 -12.23 10.36 0.63
C PRO A 138 -13.50 9.52 0.81
N ILE A 139 -13.40 8.22 0.55
CA ILE A 139 -14.53 7.28 0.70
C ILE A 139 -14.41 6.43 1.97
N GLN A 140 -13.19 6.22 2.46
CA GLN A 140 -12.95 5.44 3.66
C GLN A 140 -11.65 5.86 4.34
N GLU A 141 -11.61 5.77 5.67
CA GLU A 141 -10.38 5.92 6.44
C GLU A 141 -10.32 4.84 7.51
N ILE A 142 -9.18 4.13 7.60
CA ILE A 142 -8.93 3.05 8.57
C ILE A 142 -7.73 3.41 9.46
N PRO A 143 -7.69 2.99 10.73
CA PRO A 143 -6.52 3.21 11.57
C PRO A 143 -5.30 2.40 11.09
N ASP A 144 -4.10 2.91 11.33
CA ASP A 144 -2.88 2.09 11.22
C ASP A 144 -2.77 1.14 12.42
N THR A 145 -2.70 -0.16 12.16
CA THR A 145 -2.70 -1.21 13.21
C THR A 145 -1.33 -1.85 13.43
N ILE A 146 -0.33 -1.49 12.61
CA ILE A 146 0.99 -2.14 12.55
C ILE A 146 2.15 -1.21 12.97
N GLY A 147 1.85 0.06 13.27
CA GLY A 147 2.79 1.08 13.72
C GLY A 147 3.64 1.66 12.59
N THR A 148 3.05 1.93 11.43
CA THR A 148 3.78 2.45 10.27
C THR A 148 4.33 3.86 10.53
N HIS A 149 5.53 4.12 10.01
CA HIS A 149 6.18 5.43 10.05
C HIS A 149 6.51 5.89 8.63
N ALA A 150 6.17 7.14 8.32
CA ALA A 150 6.62 7.83 7.12
C ALA A 150 7.99 8.50 7.37
N VAL A 151 8.90 8.35 6.42
CA VAL A 151 10.24 8.95 6.43
C VAL A 151 10.27 10.16 5.51
N PHE A 152 10.79 11.26 6.05
CA PHE A 152 11.00 12.51 5.34
C PHE A 152 12.48 12.85 5.32
N SER A 153 13.00 13.15 4.14
CA SER A 153 14.37 13.62 3.94
C SER A 153 14.47 14.55 2.72
N GLY A 154 14.86 15.81 2.99
CA GLY A 154 15.13 16.82 1.96
C GLY A 154 16.57 16.81 1.43
N ASP A 155 17.48 16.04 2.04
CA ASP A 155 18.94 16.16 1.84
C ASP A 155 19.64 14.86 1.42
N GLY A 156 18.88 13.94 0.81
CA GLY A 156 19.41 12.65 0.35
C GLY A 156 19.73 11.70 1.50
N PHE A 157 18.79 11.56 2.44
CA PHE A 157 18.87 10.68 3.62
C PHE A 157 19.95 11.03 4.65
N LYS A 158 20.53 12.24 4.61
CA LYS A 158 21.48 12.70 5.65
C LYS A 158 20.75 13.07 6.94
N THR A 159 19.58 13.69 6.81
CA THR A 159 18.64 13.98 7.90
C THR A 159 17.37 13.18 7.67
N LEU A 160 17.01 12.37 8.66
CA LEU A 160 15.81 11.54 8.63
C LEU A 160 14.82 12.03 9.68
N ASN A 161 13.64 12.43 9.24
CA ASN A 161 12.51 12.70 10.12
C ASN A 161 11.50 11.56 9.97
N LEU A 162 11.22 10.85 11.06
CA LEU A 162 10.21 9.80 11.07
C LEU A 162 8.94 10.32 11.75
N ARG A 163 7.80 10.24 11.06
CA ARG A 163 6.49 10.57 11.62
C ARG A 163 5.58 9.34 11.57
N GLU A 164 4.84 9.12 12.65
CA GLU A 164 3.88 8.02 12.74
C GLU A 164 2.70 8.27 11.81
N VAL A 165 2.28 7.22 11.10
CA VAL A 165 1.03 7.19 10.33
C VAL A 165 -0.09 6.83 11.28
N VAL A 166 -1.10 7.69 11.38
CA VAL A 166 -2.26 7.51 12.26
C VAL A 166 -3.34 6.66 11.59
N SER A 167 -3.53 6.89 10.30
CA SER A 167 -4.58 6.25 9.52
C SER A 167 -4.22 6.17 8.04
N TRP A 168 -5.00 5.37 7.32
CA TRP A 168 -4.92 5.19 5.88
C TRP A 168 -6.25 5.57 5.26
N ARG A 169 -6.19 6.52 4.33
CA ARG A 169 -7.35 7.09 3.66
C ARG A 169 -7.44 6.58 2.24
N LEU A 170 -8.54 5.94 1.89
CA LEU A 170 -8.89 5.54 0.53
C LEU A 170 -9.67 6.67 -0.15
N LEU A 171 -9.19 7.09 -1.32
CA LEU A 171 -9.86 8.03 -2.20
C LEU A 171 -10.70 7.28 -3.25
N PHE A 172 -11.65 7.96 -3.88
CA PHE A 172 -12.56 7.37 -4.86
C PHE A 172 -11.86 6.79 -6.09
N ASP A 173 -10.73 7.38 -6.50
CA ASP A 173 -9.86 6.89 -7.57
C ASP A 173 -9.11 5.59 -7.23
N GLY A 174 -9.19 5.14 -5.97
CA GLY A 174 -8.52 3.96 -5.45
C GLY A 174 -7.16 4.23 -4.82
N THR A 175 -6.69 5.48 -4.77
CA THR A 175 -5.45 5.85 -4.11
C THR A 175 -5.59 5.70 -2.60
N VAL A 176 -4.59 5.09 -1.95
CA VAL A 176 -4.54 4.97 -0.49
C VAL A 176 -3.40 5.83 0.07
N GLN A 177 -3.73 6.78 0.93
CA GLN A 177 -2.80 7.74 1.50
C GLN A 177 -2.55 7.47 2.98
N GLY A 178 -1.28 7.44 3.38
CA GLY A 178 -0.90 7.41 4.79
C GLY A 178 -1.03 8.81 5.41
N MET A 179 -1.89 8.93 6.42
CA MET A 179 -2.22 10.17 7.10
C MET A 179 -1.31 10.38 8.31
N ILE A 180 -0.66 11.54 8.38
CA ILE A 180 0.25 11.92 9.46
C ILE A 180 -0.21 13.20 10.16
N VAL A 181 0.19 13.36 11.42
CA VAL A 181 -0.18 14.52 12.24
C VAL A 181 0.59 15.76 11.83
N ASN A 182 -0.11 16.89 11.68
CA ASN A 182 0.48 18.22 11.70
C ASN A 182 0.46 18.78 13.14
N PRO A 183 1.60 18.85 13.83
CA PRO A 183 1.67 19.30 15.23
C PRO A 183 1.11 20.71 15.46
N GLU A 184 1.17 21.59 14.45
CA GLU A 184 0.69 22.97 14.56
C GLU A 184 -0.85 23.07 14.57
N LYS A 185 -1.54 22.02 14.10
CA LYS A 185 -3.00 21.96 14.02
C LYS A 185 -3.63 21.14 15.14
N VAL A 186 -2.84 20.43 15.94
CA VAL A 186 -3.35 19.59 17.04
C VAL A 186 -3.98 20.46 18.11
N ARG A 187 -5.25 20.20 18.42
CA ARG A 187 -5.99 20.88 19.51
C ARG A 187 -6.17 19.99 20.72
N GLU A 188 -6.37 18.70 20.51
CA GLU A 188 -6.68 17.72 21.56
C GLU A 188 -5.91 16.41 21.29
N THR A 189 -5.69 15.63 22.36
CA THR A 189 -5.00 14.33 22.28
C THR A 189 -5.82 13.26 23.01
N PRO A 190 -5.89 12.01 22.49
CA PRO A 190 -5.16 11.49 21.33
C PRO A 190 -5.75 11.96 19.98
N VAL A 191 -4.89 12.10 18.97
CA VAL A 191 -5.32 12.34 17.58
C VAL A 191 -5.85 11.03 17.01
N LEU A 192 -7.03 11.07 16.40
CA LEU A 192 -7.73 9.90 15.86
C LEU A 192 -7.87 9.99 14.34
N PRO A 193 -8.15 8.87 13.64
CA PRO A 193 -8.50 8.91 12.21
C PRO A 193 -9.61 9.92 11.93
N GLY A 194 -9.48 10.68 10.86
CA GLY A 194 -10.41 11.73 10.45
C GLY A 194 -10.23 13.09 11.14
N ASP A 195 -9.25 13.27 12.02
CA ASP A 195 -8.97 14.56 12.67
C ASP A 195 -8.44 15.62 11.67
N ASP A 196 -8.86 16.88 11.82
CA ASP A 196 -8.46 18.01 10.96
C ASP A 196 -6.96 18.32 10.97
N SER A 197 -6.24 17.83 12.00
CA SER A 197 -4.79 17.93 12.09
C SER A 197 -4.05 16.94 11.18
N LEU A 198 -4.75 15.95 10.60
CA LEU A 198 -4.15 14.97 9.71
C LEU A 198 -3.99 15.50 8.29
N PHE A 199 -2.89 15.11 7.65
CA PHE A 199 -2.65 15.36 6.23
C PHE A 199 -1.90 14.18 5.59
N ALA A 200 -2.06 14.01 4.28
CA ALA A 200 -1.45 12.91 3.56
C ALA A 200 0.07 13.10 3.44
N ALA A 201 0.84 12.07 3.78
CA ALA A 201 2.31 12.14 3.83
C ALA A 201 2.95 12.47 2.47
N ASP A 202 2.40 11.91 1.40
CA ASP A 202 2.82 12.09 0.00
C ASP A 202 2.72 13.55 -0.49
N THR A 203 1.89 14.38 0.14
CA THR A 203 1.79 15.82 -0.18
C THR A 203 3.00 16.62 0.32
N HIS A 204 3.82 16.05 1.22
CA HIS A 204 5.03 16.70 1.69
C HIS A 204 6.20 16.40 0.75
N GLY A 205 6.83 17.44 0.18
CA GLY A 205 7.89 17.27 -0.83
C GLY A 205 9.15 16.53 -0.37
N GLU A 206 9.31 16.32 0.94
CA GLU A 206 10.41 15.54 1.51
C GLU A 206 10.06 14.07 1.77
N PHE A 207 8.81 13.64 1.53
CA PHE A 207 8.40 12.25 1.75
C PHE A 207 9.19 11.28 0.86
N ARG A 208 9.60 10.15 1.45
CA ARG A 208 10.37 9.11 0.77
C ARG A 208 9.72 7.75 0.85
N TYR A 209 9.61 7.18 2.05
CA TYR A 209 9.19 5.80 2.25
C TYR A 209 8.35 5.63 3.53
N TYR A 210 7.60 4.56 3.58
CA TYR A 210 6.98 3.98 4.77
C TYR A 210 7.84 2.84 5.31
N PHE A 211 7.97 2.76 6.64
CA PHE A 211 8.58 1.64 7.34
C PHE A 211 7.68 1.16 8.47
N GLN A 212 7.68 -0.15 8.71
CA GLN A 212 7.08 -0.70 9.92
C GLN A 212 7.85 -0.29 11.17
N HIS A 213 7.15 -0.22 12.30
CA HIS A 213 7.67 0.21 13.60
C HIS A 213 9.02 -0.40 13.97
N HIS A 214 9.21 -1.70 13.74
CA HIS A 214 10.45 -2.40 14.10
C HIS A 214 11.67 -1.86 13.32
N ILE A 215 11.51 -1.61 12.02
CA ILE A 215 12.56 -1.04 11.18
C ILE A 215 12.77 0.43 11.53
N ALA A 216 11.69 1.19 11.73
CA ALA A 216 11.74 2.59 12.15
C ALA A 216 12.53 2.77 13.47
N ASN A 217 12.37 1.86 14.43
CA ASN A 217 13.12 1.89 15.69
C ASN A 217 14.61 1.58 15.50
N LYS A 218 14.97 0.65 14.61
CA LYS A 218 16.38 0.39 14.26
C LYS A 218 17.02 1.62 13.64
N ILE A 219 16.31 2.31 12.75
CA ILE A 219 16.77 3.57 12.14
C ILE A 219 16.95 4.66 13.20
N LYS A 220 15.96 4.85 14.07
CA LYS A 220 16.04 5.79 15.20
C LYS A 220 17.22 5.47 16.14
N ALA A 221 17.57 4.20 16.30
CA ALA A 221 18.70 3.74 17.11
C ALA A 221 20.07 3.85 16.40
N CYS A 222 20.12 4.41 15.18
CA CYS A 222 21.32 4.46 14.34
C CYS A 222 21.95 3.08 14.09
N ASP A 223 21.11 2.06 13.94
CA ASP A 223 21.58 0.71 13.65
C ASP A 223 22.34 0.68 12.29
N PRO A 224 23.60 0.18 12.25
CA PRO A 224 24.43 0.24 11.05
C PRO A 224 23.83 -0.50 9.84
N GLU A 225 23.12 -1.61 10.08
CA GLU A 225 22.52 -2.43 9.03
C GLU A 225 21.30 -1.71 8.44
N ALA A 226 20.46 -1.12 9.29
CA ALA A 226 19.32 -0.31 8.84
C ALA A 226 19.75 0.95 8.06
N LEU A 227 20.81 1.62 8.50
CA LEU A 227 21.35 2.80 7.81
C LEU A 227 21.99 2.43 6.46
N GLN A 228 22.67 1.29 6.38
CA GLN A 228 23.20 0.78 5.10
C GLN A 228 22.07 0.43 4.12
N ALA A 229 20.99 -0.20 4.59
CA ALA A 229 19.83 -0.49 3.75
C ALA A 229 19.19 0.80 3.20
N ILE A 230 19.09 1.86 4.02
CA ILE A 230 18.62 3.18 3.56
C ILE A 230 19.59 3.80 2.55
N ALA A 231 20.90 3.67 2.76
CA ALA A 231 21.88 4.20 1.81
C ALA A 231 21.77 3.53 0.44
N LEU A 232 21.51 2.21 0.39
CA LEU A 232 21.23 1.49 -0.86
C LEU A 232 19.95 2.01 -1.54
N LEU A 233 18.90 2.31 -0.77
CA LEU A 233 17.67 2.92 -1.28
C LEU A 233 17.87 4.36 -1.78
N ALA A 234 18.86 5.09 -1.25
CA ALA A 234 19.18 6.46 -1.65
C ALA A 234 19.96 6.54 -2.99
N ASP A 235 20.70 5.48 -3.33
CA ASP A 235 21.50 5.37 -4.55
C ASP A 235 20.73 4.71 -5.73
N SER A 236 19.47 4.32 -5.50
CA SER A 236 18.55 3.71 -6.47
C SER A 236 17.64 4.75 -7.13
#